data_AF-A0A2N0BHY0-F1
#
_entry.id   AF-A0A2N0BHY0-F1
#
_cell.length_a   1.000
_cell.length_b   1.000
_cell.length_c   1.000
_cell.angle_alpha   90.00
_cell.angle_beta   90.00
_cell.angle_gamma   90.00
#
_symmetry.space_group_name_H-M   'P 1'
#
loop_
_entity.id
_entity.type
_entity.pdbx_description
1 polymer ?
#
loop_
_entity_poly.entity_id
_entity_poly.type
_entity_poly.pdbx_seq_one_letter_code
_entity_poly.pdbx_strand_id
1 'polypeptide(L)'
;MEDITLAQIILDKIKKENENQQIPTNTDLYYHFRSTLNLSEKKITKILNFLKDSNCIFVLNLKKQNPNFSVPGLDAYVVADAFLIDSLFSKFHKNLELQYNAMYRKSLGYQQILARILDEIATIQNQTILELFTFCVLFEDIKKMMKAHPNRYEETERIKTLKELIRESETPLSFNPERNYNSAEPVSISVIFEPEEPVSVVEENAAEPTNKTKTKWELMAELYSIPFLLRIHFRKKEYAVIQQLLLSSKIKAATDLKMIAVSCSNLLSKTTLESHLRLELNNLRNLAMKRLLDEVKSPVFSDLELVI
;
A
#
# COMPACT_ATOMS: atom_id res chain seq x y z
N MET A 1 25.23 -4.39 0.55
CA MET A 1 25.44 -5.68 -0.15
C MET A 1 24.20 -6.56 -0.09
N GLU A 2 23.52 -6.66 1.05
CA GLU A 2 22.31 -7.48 1.24
C GLU A 2 21.13 -7.11 0.31
N ASP A 3 20.92 -5.82 0.03
CA ASP A 3 19.81 -5.40 -0.83
C ASP A 3 20.03 -5.76 -2.31
N ILE A 4 21.29 -5.83 -2.77
CA ILE A 4 21.63 -6.30 -4.13
C ILE A 4 21.33 -7.79 -4.25
N THR A 5 21.75 -8.58 -3.25
CA THR A 5 21.47 -10.02 -3.23
C THR A 5 19.97 -10.29 -3.16
N LEU A 6 19.22 -9.49 -2.40
CA LEU A 6 17.78 -9.63 -2.31
C LEU A 6 17.06 -9.20 -3.60
N ALA A 7 17.52 -8.13 -4.26
CA ALA A 7 17.03 -7.75 -5.57
C ALA A 7 17.24 -8.85 -6.60
N GLN A 8 18.40 -9.53 -6.56
CA GLN A 8 18.66 -10.67 -7.43
C GLN A 8 17.72 -11.84 -7.14
N ILE A 9 17.51 -12.19 -5.87
CA ILE A 9 16.58 -13.27 -5.48
C ILE A 9 15.15 -12.98 -5.97
N ILE A 10 14.68 -11.73 -5.81
CA ILE A 10 13.35 -11.31 -6.28
C ILE A 10 13.28 -11.39 -7.82
N LEU A 11 14.31 -10.91 -8.52
CA LEU A 11 14.39 -10.97 -9.97
C LEU A 11 14.38 -12.41 -10.49
N ASP A 12 15.18 -13.30 -9.90
CA ASP A 12 15.28 -14.71 -10.27
C ASP A 12 13.94 -15.44 -10.04
N LYS A 13 13.21 -15.10 -8.98
CA LYS A 13 11.87 -15.62 -8.75
C LYS A 13 10.90 -15.18 -9.84
N ILE A 14 10.88 -13.90 -10.20
CA ILE A 14 10.01 -13.40 -11.28
C ILE A 14 10.39 -14.06 -12.60
N LYS A 15 11.69 -14.20 -12.88
CA LYS A 15 12.21 -14.89 -14.07
C LYS A 15 11.71 -16.32 -14.15
N LYS A 16 11.81 -17.09 -13.07
CA LYS A 16 11.34 -18.48 -12.99
C LYS A 16 9.84 -18.61 -13.24
N GLU A 17 9.03 -17.70 -12.69
CA GLU A 17 7.58 -17.69 -12.96
C GLU A 17 7.28 -17.35 -14.44
N ASN A 18 8.02 -16.39 -15.01
CA ASN A 18 7.88 -16.03 -16.42
C ASN A 18 8.35 -17.15 -17.38
N GLU A 19 9.38 -17.91 -17.03
CA GLU A 19 9.81 -19.11 -17.75
C GLU A 19 8.72 -20.20 -17.73
N ASN A 20 8.01 -20.35 -16.61
CA ASN A 20 6.80 -21.17 -16.50
C ASN A 20 5.57 -20.54 -17.21
N GLN A 21 5.79 -19.44 -17.94
CA GLN A 21 4.81 -18.69 -18.68
C GLN A 21 3.66 -18.14 -17.81
N GLN A 22 3.97 -17.81 -16.55
CA GLN A 22 3.08 -17.16 -15.60
C GLN A 22 3.51 -15.70 -15.39
N ILE A 23 2.56 -14.84 -15.04
CA ILE A 23 2.81 -13.43 -14.73
C ILE A 23 2.54 -13.23 -13.24
N PRO A 24 3.58 -13.24 -12.38
CA PRO A 24 3.37 -13.09 -10.94
C PRO A 24 2.84 -11.70 -10.62
N THR A 25 1.90 -11.63 -9.68
CA THR A 25 1.34 -10.38 -9.17
C THR A 25 2.03 -9.94 -7.88
N ASN A 26 1.80 -8.70 -7.47
CA ASN A 26 2.26 -8.18 -6.19
C ASN A 26 1.80 -9.05 -5.01
N THR A 27 0.57 -9.58 -5.07
CA THR A 27 0.02 -10.47 -4.04
C THR A 27 0.80 -11.78 -3.97
N ASP A 28 1.14 -12.38 -5.11
CA ASP A 28 1.90 -13.64 -5.17
C ASP A 28 3.31 -13.45 -4.61
N LEU A 29 3.98 -12.36 -5.00
CA LEU A 29 5.33 -12.05 -4.52
C LEU A 29 5.33 -11.74 -3.02
N TYR A 30 4.36 -10.97 -2.53
CA TYR A 30 4.27 -10.64 -1.10
C TYR A 30 4.03 -11.89 -0.26
N TYR A 31 3.12 -12.77 -0.68
CA TYR A 31 2.89 -14.03 0.01
C TYR A 31 4.13 -14.92 0.02
N HIS A 32 4.80 -15.06 -1.13
CA HIS A 32 5.99 -15.89 -1.26
C HIS A 32 7.15 -15.39 -0.40
N PHE A 33 7.49 -14.10 -0.48
CA PHE A 33 8.63 -13.56 0.25
C PHE A 33 8.37 -13.31 1.74
N ARG A 34 7.11 -13.12 2.13
CA ARG A 34 6.72 -13.10 3.53
C ARG A 34 6.84 -14.48 4.17
N SER A 35 6.46 -15.54 3.46
CA SER A 35 6.55 -16.92 3.99
C SER A 35 7.96 -17.49 3.98
N THR A 36 8.77 -17.17 2.97
CA THR A 36 10.12 -17.74 2.81
C THR A 36 11.21 -16.94 3.52
N LEU A 37 11.14 -15.60 3.46
CA LEU A 37 12.21 -14.70 3.93
C LEU A 37 11.75 -13.74 5.03
N ASN A 38 10.50 -13.85 5.48
CA ASN A 38 9.88 -12.96 6.48
C ASN A 38 10.03 -11.47 6.14
N LEU A 39 9.96 -11.13 4.85
CA LEU A 39 10.13 -9.76 4.38
C LEU A 39 8.84 -8.95 4.52
N SER A 40 8.99 -7.68 4.90
CA SER A 40 7.87 -6.74 4.93
C SER A 40 7.48 -6.29 3.52
N GLU A 41 6.19 -6.05 3.30
CA GLU A 41 5.66 -5.56 2.01
C GLU A 41 6.34 -4.26 1.56
N LYS A 42 6.67 -3.37 2.50
CA LYS A 42 7.41 -2.12 2.22
C LYS A 42 8.79 -2.41 1.62
N LYS A 43 9.52 -3.39 2.15
CA LYS A 43 10.85 -3.75 1.66
C LYS A 43 10.77 -4.38 0.27
N ILE A 44 9.79 -5.27 0.05
CA ILE A 44 9.55 -5.88 -1.27
C ILE A 44 9.20 -4.78 -2.30
N THR A 45 8.30 -3.87 -1.96
CA THR A 45 7.90 -2.75 -2.83
C THR A 45 9.09 -1.86 -3.20
N LYS A 46 9.95 -1.52 -2.22
CA LYS A 46 11.16 -0.71 -2.46
C LYS A 46 12.09 -1.40 -3.47
N ILE A 47 12.28 -2.71 -3.35
CA ILE A 47 13.15 -3.48 -4.25
C ILE A 47 12.54 -3.62 -5.64
N LEU A 48 11.23 -3.85 -5.73
CA LEU A 48 10.52 -3.86 -7.02
C LEU A 48 10.64 -2.51 -7.74
N ASN A 49 10.62 -1.40 -7.00
CA ASN A 49 10.88 -0.08 -7.57
C ASN A 49 12.33 0.03 -8.10
N PHE A 50 13.34 -0.43 -7.36
CA PHE A 50 14.71 -0.45 -7.88
C PHE A 50 14.84 -1.29 -9.15
N LEU A 51 14.23 -2.47 -9.19
CA LEU A 51 14.24 -3.35 -10.37
C LEU A 51 13.51 -2.72 -11.57
N LYS A 52 12.45 -1.95 -11.32
CA LYS A 52 11.72 -1.21 -12.35
C LYS A 52 12.60 -0.06 -12.88
N ASP A 53 13.17 0.73 -12.00
CA ASP A 53 13.97 1.92 -12.36
C ASP A 53 15.27 1.53 -13.07
N SER A 54 15.85 0.37 -12.72
CA SER A 54 16.98 -0.24 -13.43
C SER A 54 16.63 -0.94 -14.73
N ASN A 55 15.35 -0.92 -15.14
CA ASN A 55 14.82 -1.62 -16.32
C ASN A 55 15.01 -3.14 -16.28
N CYS A 56 15.22 -3.75 -15.11
CA CYS A 56 15.28 -5.20 -14.96
C CYS A 56 13.91 -5.85 -15.18
N ILE A 57 12.84 -5.15 -14.81
CA ILE A 57 11.46 -5.62 -14.94
C ILE A 57 10.54 -4.56 -15.54
N PHE A 58 9.48 -5.01 -16.21
CA PHE A 58 8.31 -4.24 -16.56
C PHE A 58 7.20 -4.49 -15.54
N VAL A 59 6.51 -3.41 -15.16
CA VAL A 59 5.35 -3.45 -14.24
C VAL A 59 4.08 -3.17 -15.02
N LEU A 60 3.17 -4.13 -15.04
CA LEU A 60 1.88 -4.08 -15.71
C LEU A 60 0.78 -3.77 -14.68
N ASN A 61 0.19 -2.58 -14.77
CA ASN A 61 -0.87 -2.17 -13.85
C ASN A 61 -2.22 -2.75 -14.30
N LEU A 62 -2.63 -3.89 -13.76
CA LEU A 62 -3.86 -4.59 -14.16
C LEU A 62 -5.11 -3.93 -13.57
N LYS A 63 -5.02 -3.46 -12.33
CA LYS A 63 -6.09 -2.69 -11.67
C LYS A 63 -5.47 -1.51 -10.96
N LYS A 64 -5.79 -0.30 -11.43
CA LYS A 64 -5.37 0.93 -10.75
C LYS A 64 -6.02 0.97 -9.36
N GLN A 65 -5.21 1.32 -8.35
CA GLN A 65 -5.73 1.65 -7.03
C GLN A 65 -6.72 2.80 -7.18
N ASN A 66 -7.96 2.57 -6.78
CA ASN A 66 -8.95 3.64 -6.77
C ASN A 66 -8.70 4.48 -5.51
N PRO A 67 -8.37 5.78 -5.60
CA PRO A 67 -8.09 6.60 -4.42
C PRO A 67 -9.28 6.67 -3.45
N ASN A 68 -10.50 6.43 -3.95
CA ASN A 68 -11.72 6.42 -3.15
C ASN A 68 -11.96 5.10 -2.41
N PHE A 69 -11.30 4.01 -2.81
CA PHE A 69 -11.45 2.69 -2.19
C PHE A 69 -10.09 2.16 -1.70
N SER A 70 -10.06 1.63 -0.48
CA SER A 70 -8.85 1.04 0.11
C SER A 70 -8.49 -0.33 -0.49
N VAL A 71 -8.71 -0.54 -1.80
CA VAL A 71 -8.33 -1.75 -2.51
C VAL A 71 -6.93 -1.51 -3.10
N PRO A 72 -5.90 -2.27 -2.68
CA PRO A 72 -4.58 -2.13 -3.26
C PRO A 72 -4.65 -2.41 -4.77
N GLY A 73 -3.87 -1.66 -5.54
CA GLY A 73 -3.71 -1.93 -6.98
C GLY A 73 -3.19 -3.34 -7.21
N LEU A 74 -3.54 -3.92 -8.36
CA LEU A 74 -3.02 -5.21 -8.79
C LEU A 74 -1.96 -4.95 -9.86
N ASP A 75 -0.71 -5.18 -9.49
CA ASP A 75 0.44 -5.01 -10.36
C ASP A 75 1.01 -6.38 -10.70
N ALA A 76 1.33 -6.58 -11.98
CA ALA A 76 1.94 -7.78 -12.53
C ALA A 76 3.37 -7.48 -13.00
N TYR A 77 4.25 -8.46 -12.88
CA TYR A 77 5.68 -8.26 -13.15
C TYR A 77 6.19 -9.19 -14.24
N VAL A 78 7.00 -8.62 -15.15
CA VAL A 78 7.63 -9.34 -16.25
C VAL A 78 9.10 -8.96 -16.34
N VAL A 79 10.00 -9.92 -16.49
CA VAL A 79 11.43 -9.63 -16.71
C VAL A 79 11.65 -9.00 -18.08
N ALA A 80 12.50 -7.97 -18.13
CA ALA A 80 12.90 -7.30 -19.37
C ALA A 80 13.91 -8.14 -20.17
N ASP A 81 13.49 -9.32 -20.65
CA ASP A 81 14.26 -10.23 -21.49
C ASP A 81 13.46 -10.53 -22.76
N ALA A 82 14.06 -10.25 -23.92
CA ALA A 82 13.41 -10.41 -25.22
C ALA A 82 12.92 -11.84 -25.44
N PHE A 83 13.70 -12.85 -25.05
CA PHE A 83 13.32 -14.26 -25.25
C PHE A 83 12.12 -14.63 -24.38
N LEU A 84 12.11 -14.19 -23.11
CA LEU A 84 10.99 -14.46 -22.20
C LEU A 84 9.72 -13.73 -22.65
N ILE A 85 9.86 -12.48 -23.09
CA ILE A 85 8.72 -11.70 -23.59
C ILE A 85 8.16 -12.32 -24.88
N ASP A 86 9.00 -12.81 -25.79
CA ASP A 86 8.53 -13.52 -26.99
C ASP A 86 7.81 -14.83 -26.66
N SER A 87 8.31 -15.58 -25.68
CA SER A 87 7.67 -16.80 -25.18
C SER A 87 6.30 -16.51 -24.56
N LEU A 88 6.22 -15.51 -23.66
CA LEU A 88 4.98 -15.06 -23.04
C LEU A 88 3.99 -14.57 -24.10
N PHE A 89 4.43 -13.68 -24.99
CA PHE A 89 3.61 -13.17 -26.09
C PHE A 89 3.01 -14.32 -26.91
N SER A 90 3.82 -15.31 -27.30
CA SER A 90 3.38 -16.46 -28.10
C SER A 90 2.30 -17.30 -27.38
N LYS A 91 2.41 -17.47 -26.06
CA LYS A 91 1.37 -18.15 -25.26
C LYS A 91 0.08 -17.35 -25.21
N PHE A 92 0.17 -16.07 -24.83
CA PHE A 92 -1.01 -15.21 -24.68
C PHE A 92 -1.73 -15.00 -26.02
N HIS A 93 -0.98 -14.87 -27.10
CA HIS A 93 -1.49 -14.83 -28.47
C HIS A 93 -2.32 -16.07 -28.81
N LYS A 94 -1.76 -17.27 -28.62
CA LYS A 94 -2.48 -18.53 -28.89
C LYS A 94 -3.71 -18.70 -28.00
N ASN A 95 -3.60 -18.31 -26.72
CA ASN A 95 -4.73 -18.38 -25.79
C ASN A 95 -5.85 -17.42 -26.19
N LEU A 96 -5.52 -16.21 -26.64
CA LEU A 96 -6.50 -15.24 -27.13
C LEU A 96 -7.22 -15.77 -28.36
N GLU A 97 -6.48 -16.28 -29.34
CA GLU A 97 -7.06 -16.89 -30.54
C GLU A 97 -8.03 -18.02 -30.18
N LEU A 98 -7.60 -18.95 -29.32
CA LEU A 98 -8.41 -20.09 -28.90
C LEU A 98 -9.68 -19.66 -28.19
N GLN A 99 -9.58 -18.77 -27.19
CA GLN A 99 -10.71 -18.33 -26.39
C GLN A 99 -11.71 -17.50 -27.21
N TYR A 100 -11.22 -16.61 -28.07
CA TYR A 100 -12.07 -15.79 -28.93
C TYR A 100 -12.80 -16.65 -29.96
N ASN A 101 -12.08 -17.55 -30.65
CA ASN A 101 -12.66 -18.43 -31.65
C ASN A 101 -13.68 -19.42 -31.03
N ALA A 102 -13.42 -19.89 -29.80
CA ALA A 102 -14.38 -20.70 -29.05
C ALA A 102 -15.66 -19.92 -28.69
N MET A 103 -15.52 -18.67 -28.22
CA MET A 103 -16.67 -17.84 -27.84
C MET A 103 -17.57 -17.49 -29.03
N TYR A 104 -16.98 -17.10 -30.16
CA TYR A 104 -17.73 -16.63 -31.33
C TYR A 104 -17.95 -17.71 -32.40
N ARG A 105 -17.45 -18.93 -32.18
CA ARG A 105 -17.50 -20.06 -33.13
C ARG A 105 -16.98 -19.68 -34.52
N LYS A 106 -15.91 -18.89 -34.57
CA LYS A 106 -15.22 -18.48 -35.80
C LYS A 106 -13.80 -19.02 -35.78
N SER A 107 -13.15 -19.06 -36.93
CA SER A 107 -11.72 -19.32 -37.05
C SER A 107 -11.06 -18.10 -37.67
N LEU A 108 -10.74 -17.12 -36.83
CA LEU A 108 -10.04 -15.91 -37.22
C LEU A 108 -8.59 -16.00 -36.76
N GLY A 109 -7.69 -15.39 -37.55
CA GLY A 109 -6.31 -15.20 -37.12
C GLY A 109 -6.18 -14.03 -36.15
N TYR A 110 -5.12 -14.03 -35.35
CA TYR A 110 -4.87 -13.01 -34.31
C TYR A 110 -5.03 -11.56 -34.77
N GLN A 111 -4.48 -11.18 -35.93
CA GLN A 111 -4.59 -9.80 -36.43
C GLN A 111 -6.04 -9.38 -36.69
N GLN A 112 -6.87 -10.31 -37.19
CA GLN A 112 -8.29 -10.07 -37.42
C GLN A 112 -9.05 -10.00 -36.08
N ILE A 113 -8.66 -10.81 -35.11
CA ILE A 113 -9.21 -10.81 -33.75
C ILE A 113 -8.89 -9.49 -33.05
N LEU A 114 -7.63 -9.02 -33.10
CA LEU A 114 -7.22 -7.74 -32.53
C LEU A 114 -8.06 -6.58 -33.06
N ALA A 115 -8.17 -6.48 -34.40
CA ALA A 115 -8.93 -5.41 -35.04
C ALA A 115 -10.41 -5.42 -34.58
N ARG A 116 -11.03 -6.59 -34.53
CA ARG A 116 -12.41 -6.71 -34.03
C ARG A 116 -12.56 -6.37 -32.56
N ILE A 117 -11.65 -6.84 -31.71
CA ILE A 117 -11.72 -6.53 -30.28
C ILE A 117 -11.58 -5.02 -30.08
N LEU A 118 -10.74 -4.33 -30.85
CA LEU A 118 -10.61 -2.87 -30.79
C LEU A 118 -11.91 -2.16 -31.21
N ASP A 119 -12.54 -2.62 -32.30
CA ASP A 119 -13.79 -2.03 -32.81
C ASP A 119 -14.97 -2.26 -31.84
N GLU A 120 -15.00 -3.41 -31.17
CA GLU A 120 -16.13 -3.86 -30.35
C GLU A 120 -15.84 -3.88 -28.83
N ILE A 121 -14.74 -3.25 -28.38
CA ILE A 121 -14.20 -3.42 -27.01
C ILE A 121 -15.22 -3.15 -25.89
N ALA A 122 -16.11 -2.17 -26.08
CA ALA A 122 -17.14 -1.78 -25.12
C ALA A 122 -18.27 -2.81 -24.99
N THR A 123 -18.43 -3.69 -25.98
CA THR A 123 -19.51 -4.68 -26.04
C THR A 123 -19.08 -6.06 -25.55
N ILE A 124 -17.77 -6.32 -25.49
CA ILE A 124 -17.24 -7.61 -25.03
C ILE A 124 -17.42 -7.70 -23.51
N GLN A 125 -18.30 -8.59 -23.07
CA GLN A 125 -18.54 -8.84 -21.64
C GLN A 125 -17.58 -9.88 -21.06
N ASN A 126 -16.89 -10.65 -21.90
CA ASN A 126 -15.98 -11.70 -21.44
C ASN A 126 -14.66 -11.08 -20.97
N GLN A 127 -14.53 -10.97 -19.64
CA GLN A 127 -13.36 -10.38 -19.01
C GLN A 127 -12.06 -11.13 -19.31
N THR A 128 -12.08 -12.46 -19.43
CA THR A 128 -10.88 -13.24 -19.75
C THR A 128 -10.33 -12.89 -21.12
N ILE A 129 -11.20 -12.68 -22.12
CA ILE A 129 -10.77 -12.26 -23.47
C ILE A 129 -10.15 -10.87 -23.42
N LEU A 130 -10.78 -9.93 -22.70
CA LEU A 130 -10.27 -8.57 -22.54
C LEU A 130 -8.91 -8.55 -21.81
N GLU A 131 -8.73 -9.40 -20.80
CA GLU A 131 -7.46 -9.55 -20.09
C GLU A 131 -6.38 -10.11 -21.01
N LEU A 132 -6.66 -11.20 -21.74
CA LEU A 132 -5.72 -11.78 -22.71
C LEU A 132 -5.35 -10.77 -23.81
N PHE A 133 -6.32 -10.03 -24.33
CA PHE A 133 -6.12 -8.96 -25.31
C PHE A 133 -5.21 -7.87 -24.75
N THR A 134 -5.48 -7.40 -23.53
CA THR A 134 -4.68 -6.38 -22.85
C THR A 134 -3.23 -6.82 -22.71
N PHE A 135 -2.98 -8.06 -22.29
CA PHE A 135 -1.62 -8.60 -22.21
C PHE A 135 -0.94 -8.68 -23.58
N CYS A 136 -1.65 -9.09 -24.62
CA CYS A 136 -1.09 -9.16 -25.98
C CYS A 136 -0.63 -7.79 -26.47
N VAL A 137 -1.45 -6.75 -26.30
CA VAL A 137 -1.12 -5.36 -26.65
C VAL A 137 0.09 -4.87 -25.84
N LEU A 138 0.08 -5.08 -24.52
CA LEU A 138 1.18 -4.66 -23.64
C LEU A 138 2.51 -5.34 -23.99
N PHE A 139 2.49 -6.64 -24.31
CA PHE A 139 3.69 -7.35 -24.74
C PHE A 139 4.20 -6.86 -26.09
N GLU A 140 3.31 -6.51 -27.02
CA GLU A 140 3.71 -5.92 -28.29
C GLU A 140 4.39 -4.56 -28.11
N ASP A 141 3.85 -3.72 -27.22
CA ASP A 141 4.42 -2.42 -26.87
C ASP A 141 5.78 -2.57 -26.17
N ILE A 142 5.90 -3.52 -25.24
CA ILE A 142 7.18 -3.85 -24.60
C ILE A 142 8.21 -4.28 -25.63
N LYS A 143 7.85 -5.15 -26.59
CA LYS A 143 8.76 -5.57 -27.66
C LYS A 143 9.21 -4.40 -28.51
N LYS A 144 8.31 -3.48 -28.87
CA LYS A 144 8.65 -2.25 -29.61
C LYS A 144 9.60 -1.36 -28.81
N MET A 145 9.32 -1.15 -27.53
CA MET A 145 10.17 -0.38 -26.62
C MET A 145 11.58 -0.95 -26.47
N MET A 146 11.69 -2.28 -26.30
CA MET A 146 13.00 -2.95 -26.20
C MET A 146 13.81 -2.85 -27.50
N LYS A 147 13.14 -2.96 -28.65
CA LYS A 147 13.79 -2.78 -29.95
C LYS A 147 14.23 -1.34 -30.22
N ALA A 148 13.48 -0.35 -29.71
CA ALA A 148 13.83 1.07 -29.86
C ALA A 148 15.05 1.46 -29.02
N HIS A 149 15.28 0.80 -27.88
CA HIS A 149 16.36 1.12 -26.94
C HIS A 149 17.16 -0.12 -26.52
N PRO A 150 17.85 -0.82 -27.44
CA PRO A 150 18.49 -2.10 -27.14
C PRO A 150 19.52 -2.02 -26.01
N ASN A 151 20.34 -0.96 -26.00
CA ASN A 151 21.39 -0.76 -24.98
C ASN A 151 20.81 -0.65 -23.55
N ARG A 152 19.60 -0.11 -23.40
CA ARG A 152 18.94 0.06 -22.09
C ARG A 152 18.49 -1.28 -21.48
N TYR A 153 18.28 -2.28 -22.32
CA TYR A 153 17.77 -3.59 -21.91
C TYR A 153 18.82 -4.70 -22.00
N GLU A 154 20.05 -4.35 -22.37
CA GLU A 154 21.18 -5.28 -22.27
C GLU A 154 21.37 -5.70 -20.80
N GLU A 155 21.63 -6.99 -20.56
CA GLU A 155 21.73 -7.54 -19.21
C GLU A 155 22.84 -6.86 -18.38
N THR A 156 23.98 -6.58 -19.01
CA THR A 156 25.13 -5.91 -18.43
C THR A 156 24.77 -4.51 -17.91
N GLU A 157 24.13 -3.69 -18.74
CA GLU A 157 23.70 -2.33 -18.42
C GLU A 157 22.58 -2.32 -17.36
N ARG A 158 21.62 -3.24 -17.44
CA ARG A 158 20.55 -3.37 -16.42
C ARG A 158 21.10 -3.69 -15.04
N ILE A 159 22.00 -4.66 -14.94
CA ILE A 159 22.62 -5.06 -13.67
C ILE A 159 23.52 -3.95 -13.13
N LYS A 160 24.25 -3.24 -14.01
CA LYS A 160 25.08 -2.10 -13.63
C LYS A 160 24.22 -0.97 -13.06
N THR A 161 23.17 -0.56 -13.77
CA THR A 161 22.22 0.48 -13.34
C THR A 161 21.57 0.11 -12.01
N LEU A 162 21.17 -1.15 -11.82
CA LEU A 162 20.60 -1.63 -10.56
C LEU A 162 21.58 -1.47 -9.39
N LYS A 163 22.85 -1.83 -9.59
CA LYS A 163 23.89 -1.71 -8.57
C LYS A 163 24.16 -0.24 -8.23
N GLU A 164 24.17 0.64 -9.22
CA GLU A 164 24.33 2.09 -9.03
C GLU A 164 23.16 2.67 -8.23
N LEU A 165 21.92 2.42 -8.62
CA LEU A 165 20.72 2.90 -7.93
C LEU A 165 20.64 2.43 -6.46
N ILE A 166 20.99 1.17 -6.19
CA ILE A 166 21.00 0.65 -4.81
C ILE A 166 22.11 1.33 -3.98
N ARG A 167 23.29 1.58 -4.58
CA ARG A 167 24.41 2.25 -3.90
C ARG A 167 24.11 3.71 -3.59
N GLU A 168 23.46 4.43 -4.50
CA GLU A 168 23.07 5.83 -4.34
C GLU A 168 21.92 6.01 -3.34
N SER A 169 21.14 4.97 -3.06
CA SER A 169 20.10 5.03 -2.04
C SER A 169 20.71 5.03 -0.62
N GLU A 170 20.94 6.23 -0.06
CA GLU A 170 21.52 6.49 1.28
C GLU A 170 20.70 5.95 2.47
N THR A 171 19.71 5.09 2.26
CA THR A 171 18.95 4.43 3.34
C THR A 171 19.36 2.97 3.45
N PRO A 172 20.45 2.65 4.18
CA PRO A 172 20.85 1.28 4.43
C PRO A 172 19.74 0.57 5.20
N LEU A 173 19.17 -0.46 4.60
CA LEU A 173 18.32 -1.42 5.31
C LEU A 173 19.26 -2.36 6.08
N SER A 174 19.82 -1.91 7.21
CA SER A 174 20.59 -2.79 8.07
C SER A 174 19.67 -3.90 8.62
N PHE A 175 19.79 -5.09 8.05
CA PHE A 175 19.50 -6.32 8.75
C PHE A 175 20.50 -6.38 9.92
N ASN A 176 20.03 -6.56 11.14
CA ASN A 176 20.91 -6.81 12.28
C ASN A 176 20.87 -8.32 12.55
N PRO A 177 21.89 -9.11 12.16
CA PRO A 177 21.88 -10.57 12.31
C PRO A 177 22.16 -11.02 13.76
N GLU A 178 22.43 -10.09 14.69
CA GLU A 178 22.90 -10.39 16.05
C GLU A 178 21.79 -10.38 17.12
N ARG A 179 20.50 -10.33 16.75
CA ARG A 179 19.44 -10.59 17.74
C ARG A 179 19.23 -12.09 17.91
N ASN A 180 20.02 -12.64 18.83
CA ASN A 180 19.80 -13.89 19.54
C ASN A 180 18.30 -14.17 19.72
N TYR A 181 17.79 -15.13 18.95
CA TYR A 181 16.50 -15.78 19.19
C TYR A 181 16.66 -16.75 20.36
N ASN A 182 16.63 -16.21 21.58
CA ASN A 182 16.41 -16.98 22.80
C ASN A 182 15.48 -16.19 23.74
N SER A 183 14.28 -15.88 23.26
CA SER A 183 13.04 -16.21 23.95
C SER A 183 11.89 -15.97 22.98
N ALA A 184 11.12 -17.02 22.74
CA ALA A 184 9.81 -16.88 22.14
C ALA A 184 8.88 -16.34 23.23
N GLU A 185 8.55 -15.06 23.15
CA GLU A 185 7.27 -14.58 23.68
C GLU A 185 6.54 -13.79 22.58
N PRO A 186 5.25 -14.09 22.34
CA PRO A 186 4.44 -13.33 21.40
C PRO A 186 4.29 -11.90 21.92
N VAL A 187 4.68 -10.91 21.11
CA VAL A 187 4.46 -9.50 21.42
C VAL A 187 2.96 -9.22 21.39
N SER A 188 2.33 -9.39 22.55
CA SER A 188 1.01 -8.87 22.87
C SER A 188 1.10 -7.35 22.88
N ILE A 189 0.38 -6.69 21.97
CA ILE A 189 0.16 -5.24 22.03
C ILE A 189 -0.91 -4.99 23.10
N SER A 190 -0.47 -5.03 24.35
CA SER A 190 -1.28 -4.64 25.51
C SER A 190 -0.38 -4.25 26.67
N VAL A 191 0.48 -3.24 26.46
CA VAL A 191 1.02 -2.39 27.54
C VAL A 191 1.26 -0.98 26.96
N ILE A 192 0.24 -0.13 27.06
CA ILE A 192 0.39 1.33 26.96
C ILE A 192 -0.23 1.89 28.24
N PHE A 193 0.46 1.70 29.36
CA PHE A 193 0.48 2.48 30.60
C PHE A 193 0.88 1.53 31.72
N GLU A 194 2.11 1.68 32.18
CA GLU A 194 2.45 1.36 33.56
C GLU A 194 2.19 2.66 34.35
N PRO A 195 1.54 2.61 35.53
CA PRO A 195 1.32 3.80 36.33
C PRO A 195 2.62 4.17 37.03
N GLU A 196 3.25 5.29 36.63
CA GLU A 196 4.30 5.89 37.46
C GLU A 196 3.67 6.37 38.78
N GLU A 197 4.19 5.84 39.88
CA GLU A 197 3.89 6.29 41.24
C GLU A 197 4.30 7.76 41.45
N PRO A 198 3.64 8.49 42.37
CA PRO A 198 3.82 9.93 42.50
C PRO A 198 5.10 10.25 43.26
N VAL A 199 6.09 10.85 42.58
CA VAL A 199 7.19 11.53 43.25
C VAL A 199 6.82 13.01 43.46
N SER A 200 6.94 13.40 44.71
CA SER A 200 6.60 14.67 45.32
C SER A 200 7.15 15.93 44.63
N VAL A 201 6.25 16.92 44.57
CA VAL A 201 6.40 18.38 44.53
C VAL A 201 7.79 18.90 44.95
N VAL A 202 8.46 19.63 44.06
CA VAL A 202 9.31 20.79 44.40
C VAL A 202 9.14 21.86 43.32
N GLU A 203 8.86 23.07 43.78
CA GLU A 203 8.63 24.28 43.00
C GLU A 203 9.90 24.83 42.32
N GLU A 204 9.63 25.76 41.39
CA GLU A 204 10.42 26.94 41.01
C GLU A 204 11.22 26.99 39.68
N ASN A 205 10.77 27.96 38.87
CA ASN A 205 11.51 28.89 38.01
C ASN A 205 11.85 28.54 36.55
N ALA A 206 10.98 29.08 35.67
CA ALA A 206 11.25 30.03 34.57
C ALA A 206 12.26 29.71 33.43
N ALA A 207 11.78 30.02 32.22
CA ALA A 207 12.46 30.29 30.93
C ALA A 207 12.66 29.11 29.94
N GLU A 208 11.87 29.20 28.85
CA GLU A 208 11.93 28.70 27.45
C GLU A 208 13.08 27.80 26.93
N PRO A 209 12.93 27.15 25.76
CA PRO A 209 11.84 26.32 25.27
C PRO A 209 12.42 24.95 24.85
N THR A 210 12.31 23.93 25.70
CA THR A 210 12.94 22.63 25.42
C THR A 210 12.03 21.77 24.54
N ASN A 211 12.62 21.27 23.46
CA ASN A 211 12.09 20.29 22.51
C ASN A 211 11.13 19.29 23.18
N LYS A 212 9.82 19.46 22.97
CA LYS A 212 8.84 18.47 23.39
C LYS A 212 9.09 17.20 22.58
N THR A 213 9.58 16.16 23.25
CA THR A 213 9.75 14.82 22.70
C THR A 213 8.43 14.39 22.09
N LYS A 214 8.39 14.22 20.76
CA LYS A 214 7.17 13.84 20.04
C LYS A 214 6.62 12.56 20.65
N THR A 215 5.36 12.59 21.05
CA THR A 215 4.69 11.42 21.60
C THR A 215 4.60 10.32 20.54
N LYS A 216 4.50 9.04 20.97
CA LYS A 216 4.35 7.90 20.04
C LYS A 216 3.21 8.11 19.03
N TRP A 217 2.13 8.77 19.44
CA TRP A 217 1.04 9.17 18.52
C TRP A 217 1.49 10.16 17.45
N GLU A 218 2.22 11.21 17.80
CA GLU A 218 2.69 12.23 16.86
C GLU A 218 3.68 11.62 15.85
N LEU A 219 4.58 10.75 16.31
CA LEU A 219 5.46 9.98 15.42
C LEU A 219 4.66 9.08 14.45
N MET A 220 3.58 8.46 14.93
CA MET A 220 2.72 7.62 14.09
C MET A 220 1.85 8.44 13.13
N ALA A 221 1.37 9.62 13.55
CA ALA A 221 0.58 10.53 12.72
C ALA A 221 1.41 11.18 11.61
N GLU A 222 2.73 11.31 11.80
CA GLU A 222 3.68 11.70 10.74
C GLU A 222 3.92 10.57 9.72
N LEU A 223 3.91 9.32 10.17
CA LEU A 223 4.13 8.15 9.31
C LEU A 223 2.87 7.66 8.59
N TYR A 224 1.69 7.92 9.15
CA TYR A 224 0.41 7.41 8.67
C TYR A 224 -0.69 8.46 8.79
N SER A 225 -1.64 8.47 7.85
CA SER A 225 -2.80 9.36 7.94
C SER A 225 -3.64 9.11 9.21
N ILE A 226 -4.12 10.17 9.86
CA ILE A 226 -4.99 10.09 11.05
C ILE A 226 -6.23 9.18 10.82
N PRO A 227 -6.93 9.24 9.67
CA PRO A 227 -8.02 8.31 9.36
C PRO A 227 -7.62 6.82 9.39
N PHE A 228 -6.40 6.49 8.97
CA PHE A 228 -5.89 5.11 8.99
C PHE A 228 -5.63 4.63 10.42
N LEU A 229 -5.00 5.47 11.25
CA LEU A 229 -4.75 5.15 12.66
C LEU A 229 -6.06 4.97 13.42
N LEU A 230 -7.05 5.84 13.17
CA LEU A 230 -8.39 5.71 13.75
C LEU A 230 -9.05 4.38 13.37
N ARG A 231 -8.99 3.96 12.09
CA ARG A 231 -9.54 2.65 11.65
C ARG A 231 -8.90 1.48 12.39
N ILE A 232 -7.60 1.54 12.66
CA ILE A 232 -6.89 0.50 13.42
C ILE A 232 -7.44 0.43 14.84
N HIS A 233 -7.52 1.57 15.55
CA HIS A 233 -8.03 1.60 16.92
C HIS A 233 -9.50 1.15 17.01
N PHE A 234 -10.35 1.56 16.05
CA PHE A 234 -11.73 1.09 15.95
C PHE A 234 -11.82 -0.43 15.71
N ARG A 235 -10.95 -1.00 14.87
CA ARG A 235 -10.93 -2.46 14.60
C ARG A 235 -10.45 -3.25 15.81
N LYS A 236 -9.47 -2.72 16.55
CA LYS A 236 -8.93 -3.33 17.77
C LYS A 236 -9.80 -3.09 19.01
N LYS A 237 -10.88 -2.31 18.89
CA LYS A 237 -11.76 -1.91 20.00
C LYS A 237 -11.04 -1.10 21.10
N GLU A 238 -10.01 -0.36 20.72
CA GLU A 238 -9.20 0.47 21.63
C GLU A 238 -9.85 1.87 21.81
N TYR A 239 -11.10 1.92 22.27
CA TYR A 239 -11.90 3.17 22.32
C TYR A 239 -11.39 4.17 23.35
N ALA A 240 -10.86 3.70 24.49
CA ALA A 240 -10.22 4.53 25.50
C ALA A 240 -9.06 5.36 24.95
N VAL A 241 -8.27 4.79 24.02
CA VAL A 241 -7.17 5.50 23.35
C VAL A 241 -7.72 6.63 22.49
N ILE A 242 -8.78 6.37 21.71
CA ILE A 242 -9.44 7.40 20.89
C ILE A 242 -10.02 8.51 21.78
N GLN A 243 -10.60 8.16 22.93
CA GLN A 243 -11.12 9.12 23.90
C GLN A 243 -10.00 10.03 24.44
N GLN A 244 -8.86 9.45 24.82
CA GLN A 244 -7.69 10.23 25.28
C GLN A 244 -7.13 11.14 24.19
N LEU A 245 -7.12 10.70 22.92
CA LEU A 245 -6.67 11.52 21.79
C LEU A 245 -7.60 12.71 21.52
N LEU A 246 -8.91 12.53 21.70
CA LEU A 246 -9.90 13.60 21.64
C LEU A 246 -9.80 14.56 22.83
N LEU A 247 -9.54 14.07 24.03
CA LEU A 247 -9.34 14.92 25.22
C LEU A 247 -8.05 15.73 25.11
N SER A 248 -6.95 15.11 24.67
CA SER A 248 -5.66 15.77 24.42
C SER A 248 -5.62 16.67 23.19
N SER A 249 -6.75 16.81 22.46
CA SER A 249 -6.89 17.68 21.29
C SER A 249 -5.88 17.38 20.16
N LYS A 250 -5.44 16.13 20.05
CA LYS A 250 -4.53 15.66 18.99
C LYS A 250 -5.22 15.37 17.67
N ILE A 251 -6.55 15.24 17.70
CA ILE A 251 -7.42 15.11 16.55
C ILE A 251 -8.26 16.38 16.50
N LYS A 252 -7.95 17.26 15.53
CA LYS A 252 -8.64 18.55 15.37
C LYS A 252 -9.56 18.52 14.16
N ALA A 253 -9.03 18.14 13.00
CA ALA A 253 -9.75 18.17 11.72
C ALA A 253 -11.21 17.68 11.80
N ALA A 254 -12.15 18.54 11.41
CA ALA A 254 -13.57 18.25 11.32
C ALA A 254 -13.90 16.96 10.55
N THR A 255 -13.11 16.62 9.53
CA THR A 255 -13.24 15.36 8.76
C THR A 255 -13.01 14.12 9.63
N ASP A 256 -12.02 14.18 10.52
CA ASP A 256 -11.62 13.08 11.40
C ASP A 256 -12.59 12.95 12.58
N LEU A 257 -13.03 14.08 13.14
CA LEU A 257 -14.07 14.11 14.17
C LEU A 257 -15.40 13.53 13.64
N LYS A 258 -15.77 13.88 12.40
CA LYS A 258 -16.95 13.31 11.73
C LYS A 258 -16.79 11.81 11.50
N MET A 259 -15.61 11.34 11.12
CA MET A 259 -15.32 9.92 10.96
C MET A 259 -15.54 9.15 12.26
N ILE A 260 -15.04 9.66 13.39
CA ILE A 260 -15.24 9.04 14.71
C ILE A 260 -16.73 8.98 15.06
N ALA A 261 -17.47 10.08 14.87
CA ALA A 261 -18.90 10.13 15.17
C ALA A 261 -19.72 9.14 14.32
N VAL A 262 -19.43 9.03 13.03
CA VAL A 262 -20.09 8.09 12.11
C VAL A 262 -19.72 6.65 12.44
N SER A 263 -18.45 6.36 12.71
CA SER A 263 -17.99 5.02 13.10
C SER A 263 -18.64 4.55 14.40
N CYS A 264 -18.74 5.40 15.42
CA CYS A 264 -19.48 5.08 16.64
C CYS A 264 -20.97 4.85 16.37
N SER A 265 -21.60 5.66 15.51
CA SER A 265 -23.03 5.53 15.19
C SER A 265 -23.35 4.22 14.47
N ASN A 266 -22.49 3.80 13.52
CA ASN A 266 -22.60 2.53 12.82
C ASN A 266 -22.37 1.31 13.73
N LEU A 267 -21.59 1.47 14.81
CA LEU A 267 -21.40 0.43 15.80
C LEU A 267 -22.57 0.37 16.79
N LEU A 268 -23.12 1.53 17.18
CA LEU A 268 -24.29 1.63 18.06
C LEU A 268 -25.59 1.14 17.41
N SER A 269 -25.70 1.16 16.08
CA SER A 269 -26.87 0.67 15.34
C SER A 269 -26.97 -0.87 15.30
N LYS A 270 -25.96 -1.60 15.79
CA LYS A 270 -25.98 -3.05 15.86
C LYS A 270 -26.70 -3.51 17.13
N THR A 271 -27.73 -4.33 16.95
CA THR A 271 -28.69 -4.74 18.01
C THR A 271 -28.07 -5.65 19.09
N THR A 272 -26.89 -6.22 18.85
CA THR A 272 -26.22 -7.21 19.71
C THR A 272 -25.06 -6.63 20.52
N LEU A 273 -25.06 -5.33 20.83
CA LEU A 273 -24.00 -4.71 21.61
C LEU A 273 -24.22 -4.83 23.13
N GLU A 274 -23.17 -5.19 23.86
CA GLU A 274 -23.13 -5.16 25.32
C GLU A 274 -23.38 -3.75 25.88
N SER A 275 -24.05 -3.67 27.03
CA SER A 275 -24.46 -2.40 27.66
C SER A 275 -23.28 -1.49 28.00
N HIS A 276 -22.17 -2.04 28.49
CA HIS A 276 -20.94 -1.30 28.81
C HIS A 276 -20.32 -0.67 27.55
N LEU A 277 -20.13 -1.47 26.50
CA LEU A 277 -19.56 -1.01 25.24
C LEU A 277 -20.46 0.04 24.55
N ARG A 278 -21.78 -0.10 24.70
CA ARG A 278 -22.75 0.88 24.20
C ARG A 278 -22.61 2.23 24.91
N LEU A 279 -22.33 2.23 26.21
CA LEU A 279 -22.09 3.47 26.96
C LEU A 279 -20.77 4.13 26.52
N GLU A 280 -19.70 3.34 26.38
CA GLU A 280 -18.38 3.83 25.95
C GLU A 280 -18.44 4.47 24.54
N LEU A 281 -19.11 3.83 23.59
CA LEU A 281 -19.31 4.38 22.24
C LEU A 281 -20.21 5.62 22.22
N ASN A 282 -21.24 5.69 23.07
CA ASN A 282 -22.07 6.88 23.20
C ASN A 282 -21.27 8.06 23.76
N ASN A 283 -20.44 7.82 24.78
CA ASN A 283 -19.56 8.84 25.34
C ASN A 283 -18.55 9.34 24.31
N LEU A 284 -17.93 8.42 23.56
CA LEU A 284 -16.98 8.75 22.50
C LEU A 284 -17.64 9.55 21.37
N ARG A 285 -18.84 9.16 20.95
CA ARG A 285 -19.63 9.89 19.94
C ARG A 285 -19.98 11.30 20.41
N ASN A 286 -20.50 11.43 21.64
CA ASN A 286 -20.89 12.72 22.20
C ASN A 286 -19.68 13.65 22.36
N LEU A 287 -18.52 13.10 22.74
CA LEU A 287 -17.26 13.85 22.83
C LEU A 287 -16.79 14.36 21.46
N ALA A 288 -16.84 13.49 20.43
CA ALA A 288 -16.49 13.87 19.06
C ALA A 288 -17.45 14.93 18.49
N MET A 289 -18.76 14.79 18.73
CA MET A 289 -19.76 15.77 18.31
C MET A 289 -19.63 17.10 19.05
N LYS A 290 -19.33 17.09 20.35
CA LYS A 290 -19.06 18.31 21.12
C LYS A 290 -17.87 19.07 20.54
N ARG A 291 -16.76 18.36 20.25
CA ARG A 291 -15.57 18.96 19.62
C ARG A 291 -15.85 19.50 18.22
N LEU A 292 -16.64 18.78 17.43
CA LEU A 292 -17.08 19.26 16.11
C LEU A 292 -17.91 20.54 16.22
N LEU A 293 -18.79 20.63 17.23
CA LEU A 293 -19.56 21.85 17.50
C LEU A 293 -18.69 22.99 18.01
N ASP A 294 -17.66 22.71 18.80
CA ASP A 294 -16.71 23.72 19.29
C ASP A 294 -15.84 24.28 18.13
N GLU A 295 -15.46 23.46 17.14
CA GLU A 295 -14.82 23.94 15.90
C GLU A 295 -15.78 24.79 15.05
N VAL A 296 -17.05 24.41 14.95
CA VAL A 296 -18.06 25.18 14.20
C VAL A 296 -18.44 26.49 14.93
N LYS A 297 -18.36 26.49 16.27
CA LYS A 297 -18.52 27.68 17.13
C LYS A 297 -17.26 28.55 17.23
N SER A 298 -16.22 28.24 16.46
CA SER A 298 -15.13 29.16 16.14
C SER A 298 -15.39 29.84 14.77
N PRO A 299 -16.46 30.65 14.57
CA PRO A 299 -16.52 31.51 13.41
C PRO A 299 -15.71 32.78 13.69
N VAL A 300 -14.75 33.10 12.83
CA VAL A 300 -14.78 34.29 11.94
C VAL A 300 -15.03 35.69 12.59
N PHE A 301 -15.12 35.84 13.90
CA PHE A 301 -15.33 37.12 14.59
C PHE A 301 -14.05 37.72 15.20
N SER A 302 -12.86 37.22 14.86
CA SER A 302 -11.60 37.90 15.22
C SER A 302 -11.17 38.99 14.23
N ASP A 303 -11.85 39.13 13.08
CA ASP A 303 -11.46 40.08 12.02
C ASP A 303 -12.33 41.34 11.96
N LEU A 304 -13.09 41.63 13.00
CA LEU A 304 -13.68 42.97 13.20
C LEU A 304 -12.87 43.70 14.27
N GLU A 305 -11.69 44.18 13.86
CA GLU A 305 -11.14 45.38 14.47
C GLU A 305 -12.20 46.49 14.35
N LEU A 306 -12.67 46.92 15.52
CA LEU A 306 -13.44 48.14 15.70
C LEU A 306 -12.65 49.31 15.11
N VAL A 307 -13.07 49.79 13.95
CA VAL A 307 -12.87 51.18 13.56
C VAL A 307 -13.99 51.99 14.19
N ILE A 308 -13.75 52.49 15.40
CA ILE A 308 -14.24 53.79 15.90
C ILE A 308 -13.11 54.41 16.72
#